data_AF-A0AAV5TVQ9-F1
#
_entry.id   AF-A0AAV5TVQ9-F1
#
_cell.length_a   1.000
_cell.length_b   1.000
_cell.length_c   1.000
_cell.angle_alpha   90.00
_cell.angle_beta   90.00
_cell.angle_gamma   90.00
#
_symmetry.space_group_name_H-M   'P 1'
#
loop_
_entity.id
_entity.type
_entity.pdbx_description
1 polymer ?
#
loop_
_entity_poly.entity_id
_entity_poly.type
_entity_poly.pdbx_seq_one_letter_code
_entity_poly.pdbx_strand_id
1 'polypeptide(L)'
;VIYLMLCVQCVDAFVHSCDEVLFSLLNQGFAQYAKFAYVITEDKFSNWNQLSHIYLKLNDRRYSFADIANSHGLSNDDYETIPWEIVGEDPVQSTPNLIPNCYQEFTLILKSDEYEIIRTDSTQFEENKGFQSDSFSSSTRTSFVFVVPQVGMWINKSSMRGDGNIRVYTGAGTGEEEDRFLLQSWSY
;
A
#
# COMPACT_ATOMS: atom_id res chain seq x y z
N VAL A 1 9.13 -24.12 32.21
CA VAL A 1 8.58 -22.77 31.95
C VAL A 1 8.64 -22.57 30.45
N ILE A 2 7.53 -22.83 29.76
CA ILE A 2 7.43 -22.74 28.31
C ILE A 2 7.05 -21.29 27.99
N TYR A 3 8.06 -20.45 27.77
CA TYR A 3 7.89 -19.15 27.12
C TYR A 3 8.06 -19.39 25.62
N LEU A 4 7.07 -20.01 24.99
CA LEU A 4 6.90 -19.92 23.55
C LEU A 4 5.99 -18.72 23.29
N MET A 5 6.53 -17.51 23.51
CA MET A 5 5.97 -16.30 22.91
C MET A 5 6.13 -16.47 21.40
N LEU A 6 5.08 -16.98 20.76
CA LEU A 6 4.85 -16.84 19.34
C LEU A 6 4.76 -15.33 19.06
N CYS A 7 5.91 -14.69 18.85
CA CYS A 7 5.97 -13.41 18.16
C CYS A 7 5.48 -13.67 16.74
N VAL A 8 4.16 -13.59 16.55
CA VAL A 8 3.61 -13.39 15.22
C VAL A 8 4.18 -12.06 14.77
N GLN A 9 5.18 -12.10 13.90
CA GLN A 9 5.65 -10.93 13.18
C GLN A 9 4.51 -10.53 12.24
N CYS A 10 3.55 -9.78 12.77
CA CYS A 10 2.44 -9.25 12.00
C CYS A 10 3.00 -8.16 11.09
N VAL A 11 2.63 -8.25 9.82
CA VAL A 11 2.70 -7.09 8.93
C VAL A 11 1.59 -6.16 9.37
N ASP A 12 1.94 -4.99 9.87
CA ASP A 12 0.97 -3.93 10.17
C ASP A 12 1.04 -2.93 9.02
N ALA A 13 0.13 -3.08 8.06
CA ALA A 13 0.09 -2.30 6.83
C ALA A 13 -1.34 -1.87 6.49
N PHE A 14 -1.66 -0.61 6.71
CA PHE A 14 -2.92 0.02 6.34
C PHE A 14 -2.95 0.30 4.84
N VAL A 15 -3.98 -0.18 4.15
CA VAL A 15 -4.11 -0.01 2.70
C VAL A 15 -5.42 0.66 2.39
N HIS A 16 -5.34 1.85 1.81
CA HIS A 16 -6.51 2.65 1.46
C HIS A 16 -6.62 2.82 -0.05
N SER A 17 -7.84 2.59 -0.54
CA SER A 17 -8.18 2.84 -1.94
C SER A 17 -8.27 4.33 -2.25
N CYS A 18 -8.25 4.71 -3.53
CA CYS A 18 -8.47 6.10 -3.95
C CYS A 18 -9.78 6.65 -3.39
N ASP A 19 -10.88 5.91 -3.50
CA ASP A 19 -12.20 6.36 -3.02
C ASP A 19 -12.20 6.56 -1.51
N GLU A 20 -11.61 5.63 -0.75
CA GLU A 20 -11.51 5.74 0.69
C GLU A 20 -10.69 6.97 1.10
N VAL A 21 -9.54 7.19 0.47
CA VAL A 21 -8.72 8.38 0.72
C VAL A 21 -9.54 9.64 0.46
N LEU A 22 -10.21 9.74 -0.69
CA LEU A 22 -10.91 10.96 -1.09
C LEU A 22 -12.19 11.24 -0.30
N PHE A 23 -12.99 10.21 0.00
CA PHE A 23 -14.32 10.37 0.58
C PHE A 23 -14.35 10.14 2.10
N SER A 24 -13.44 9.33 2.64
CA SER A 24 -13.48 8.91 4.04
C SER A 24 -12.33 9.48 4.87
N LEU A 25 -11.16 9.74 4.28
CA LEU A 25 -9.98 10.14 5.06
C LEU A 25 -9.60 11.62 4.88
N LEU A 26 -9.79 12.17 3.68
CA LEU A 26 -9.35 13.51 3.32
C LEU A 26 -9.99 14.57 4.23
N ASN A 27 -9.16 15.25 5.02
CA ASN A 27 -9.57 16.29 5.97
C ASN A 27 -10.55 15.82 7.07
N GLN A 28 -10.67 14.51 7.32
CA GLN A 28 -11.57 13.95 8.34
C GLN A 28 -10.88 13.70 9.70
N GLY A 29 -9.65 14.20 9.89
CA GLY A 29 -8.87 13.96 11.11
C GLY A 29 -8.28 12.55 11.19
N PHE A 30 -8.07 11.89 10.05
CA PHE A 30 -7.32 10.65 9.95
C PHE A 30 -5.93 10.80 10.58
N ALA A 31 -5.56 9.86 11.43
CA ALA A 31 -4.25 9.80 12.07
C ALA A 31 -3.80 8.34 12.20
N GLN A 32 -2.73 7.97 11.52
CA GLN A 32 -2.20 6.60 11.56
C GLN A 32 -0.71 6.58 11.87
N TYR A 33 -0.33 5.85 12.93
CA TYR A 33 1.06 5.62 13.27
C TYR A 33 1.63 4.52 12.38
N ALA A 34 2.59 4.89 11.53
CA ALA A 34 3.27 3.96 10.64
C ALA A 34 4.66 4.49 10.26
N LYS A 35 5.64 3.59 10.17
CA LYS A 35 7.03 3.93 9.85
C LYS A 35 7.22 4.32 8.39
N PHE A 36 6.45 3.75 7.48
CA PHE A 36 6.60 3.97 6.04
C PHE A 36 5.26 4.32 5.39
N ALA A 37 5.34 5.12 4.34
CA ALA A 37 4.21 5.49 3.51
C ALA A 37 4.55 5.34 2.03
N TYR A 38 3.62 4.79 1.26
CA TYR A 38 3.76 4.57 -0.17
C TYR A 38 2.47 4.95 -0.88
N VAL A 39 2.63 5.57 -2.05
CA VAL A 39 1.54 5.78 -3.00
C VAL A 39 1.88 4.98 -4.24
N ILE A 40 0.95 4.11 -4.64
CA ILE A 40 1.07 3.29 -5.85
C ILE A 40 -0.06 3.69 -6.77
N THR A 41 0.28 4.15 -7.97
CA THR A 41 -0.72 4.48 -8.98
C THR A 41 -1.00 3.28 -9.87
N GLU A 42 -2.15 3.28 -10.55
CA GLU A 42 -2.41 2.37 -11.64
C GLU A 42 -1.35 2.49 -12.76
N ASP A 43 -1.35 1.52 -13.66
CA ASP A 43 -0.55 1.59 -14.86
C ASP A 43 -0.97 2.76 -15.76
N LYS A 44 0.01 3.49 -16.32
CA LYS A 44 -0.18 4.67 -17.19
C LYS A 44 -0.97 5.78 -16.51
N PHE A 45 -0.87 5.88 -15.19
CA PHE A 45 -1.43 6.99 -14.43
C PHE A 45 -0.97 8.33 -15.01
N SER A 46 -1.93 9.20 -15.31
CA SER A 46 -1.68 10.48 -16.00
C SER A 46 -2.13 11.69 -15.20
N ASN A 47 -3.03 11.50 -14.24
CA ASN A 47 -3.61 12.55 -13.40
C ASN A 47 -2.71 12.93 -12.21
N TRP A 48 -1.43 13.18 -12.48
CA TRP A 48 -0.44 13.58 -11.46
C TRP A 48 -0.79 14.89 -10.76
N ASN A 49 -1.51 15.77 -11.46
CA ASN A 49 -2.00 17.01 -10.89
C ASN A 49 -2.93 16.75 -9.70
N GLN A 50 -3.81 15.74 -9.75
CA GLN A 50 -4.63 15.40 -8.59
C GLN A 50 -3.78 15.02 -7.37
N LEU A 51 -2.72 14.22 -7.57
CA LEU A 51 -1.86 13.76 -6.48
C LEU A 51 -0.96 14.87 -5.93
N SER A 52 -0.72 15.96 -6.65
CA SER A 52 0.00 17.12 -6.12
C SER A 52 -0.81 17.94 -5.12
N HIS A 53 -2.12 17.68 -5.01
CA HIS A 53 -3.08 18.41 -4.17
C HIS A 53 -3.59 17.59 -2.98
N ILE A 54 -3.08 16.37 -2.80
CA ILE A 54 -3.35 15.49 -1.67
C ILE A 54 -2.02 15.26 -0.98
N TYR A 55 -1.97 15.42 0.34
CA TYR A 55 -0.74 15.38 1.11
C TYR A 55 -0.82 14.39 2.26
N LEU A 56 0.28 13.69 2.49
CA LEU A 56 0.58 13.18 3.82
C LEU A 56 1.26 14.27 4.62
N LYS A 57 0.68 14.56 5.77
CA LYS A 57 1.22 15.53 6.72
C LYS A 57 1.88 14.78 7.87
N LEU A 58 3.07 15.25 8.21
CA LEU A 58 3.84 14.79 9.35
C LEU A 58 4.26 16.03 10.15
N ASN A 59 3.55 16.29 11.25
CA ASN A 59 3.67 17.55 12.00
C ASN A 59 3.50 18.77 11.07
N ASP A 60 4.49 19.66 10.96
CA ASP A 60 4.41 20.84 10.08
C ASP A 60 4.83 20.57 8.62
N ARG A 61 5.28 19.35 8.30
CA ARG A 61 5.73 18.98 6.96
C ARG A 61 4.59 18.36 6.17
N ARG A 62 4.54 18.65 4.87
CA ARG A 62 3.58 18.07 3.93
C ARG A 62 4.33 17.44 2.77
N TYR A 63 3.92 16.25 2.38
CA TYR A 63 4.46 15.50 1.27
C TYR A 63 3.32 15.18 0.32
N SER A 64 3.40 15.65 -0.92
CA SER A 64 2.32 15.37 -1.87
C SER A 64 2.31 13.89 -2.24
N PHE A 65 1.13 13.35 -2.57
CA PHE A 65 1.02 11.96 -3.01
C PHE A 65 1.83 11.72 -4.29
N ALA A 66 1.97 12.74 -5.14
CA ALA A 66 2.81 12.70 -6.33
C ALA A 66 4.30 12.50 -5.96
N ASP A 67 4.80 13.24 -4.97
CA ASP A 67 6.19 13.11 -4.52
C ASP A 67 6.46 11.74 -3.92
N ILE A 68 5.54 11.22 -3.10
CA ILE A 68 5.65 9.91 -2.46
C ILE A 68 5.68 8.77 -3.49
N ALA A 69 4.81 8.87 -4.51
CA ALA A 69 4.76 7.90 -5.59
C ALA A 69 6.11 7.82 -6.34
N ASN A 70 6.70 8.99 -6.62
CA ASN A 70 7.98 9.14 -7.32
C ASN A 70 9.22 8.80 -6.48
N SER A 71 9.17 8.96 -5.15
CA SER A 71 10.30 8.72 -4.25
C SER A 71 10.50 7.25 -3.87
N HIS A 72 9.66 6.35 -4.40
CA HIS A 72 9.55 4.95 -3.95
C HIS A 72 9.15 4.79 -2.47
N GLY A 73 8.43 5.78 -1.93
CA GLY A 73 7.96 5.81 -0.54
C GLY A 73 8.69 6.81 0.34
N LEU A 74 8.18 7.00 1.56
CA LEU A 74 8.75 7.86 2.58
C LEU A 74 8.85 7.13 3.91
N SER A 75 9.86 7.46 4.71
CA SER A 75 9.98 7.02 6.09
C SER A 75 9.62 8.14 7.07
N ASN A 76 9.03 7.75 8.19
CA ASN A 76 8.79 8.56 9.37
C ASN A 76 9.60 7.94 10.51
N ASP A 77 10.75 8.54 10.82
CA ASP A 77 11.63 8.05 11.87
C ASP A 77 11.02 8.24 13.28
N ASP A 78 10.05 9.14 13.42
CA ASP A 78 9.34 9.48 14.66
C ASP A 78 7.94 8.82 14.75
N TYR A 79 7.71 7.72 14.02
CA TYR A 79 6.39 7.08 13.86
C TYR A 79 5.71 6.60 15.13
N GLU A 80 6.42 6.52 16.25
CA GLU A 80 5.83 6.15 17.55
C GLU A 80 5.16 7.35 18.24
N THR A 81 5.47 8.57 17.81
CA THR A 81 5.00 9.81 18.45
C THR A 81 4.27 10.75 17.51
N ILE A 82 4.50 10.63 16.20
CA ILE A 82 3.88 11.49 15.18
C ILE A 82 3.15 10.61 14.16
N PRO A 83 1.80 10.65 14.10
CA PRO A 83 1.04 9.91 13.12
C PRO A 83 1.09 10.60 11.75
N TRP A 84 0.84 9.83 10.69
CA TRP A 84 0.50 10.35 9.38
C TRP A 84 -0.92 10.90 9.39
N GLU A 85 -1.09 12.12 8.88
CA GLU A 85 -2.41 12.71 8.61
C GLU A 85 -2.61 12.86 7.10
N ILE A 86 -3.84 12.70 6.62
CA ILE A 86 -4.18 12.93 5.22
C ILE A 86 -4.90 14.27 5.12
N VAL A 87 -4.31 15.21 4.38
CA VAL A 87 -4.85 16.55 4.20
C VAL A 87 -4.91 16.92 2.72
N GLY A 88 -5.97 17.62 2.34
CA GLY A 88 -6.10 18.20 1.01
C GLY A 88 -5.47 19.59 0.92
N GLU A 89 -5.34 20.10 -0.30
CA GLU A 89 -5.11 21.53 -0.54
C GLU A 89 -6.17 22.37 0.18
N ASP A 90 -5.76 23.52 0.73
CA ASP A 90 -6.66 24.42 1.46
C ASP A 90 -7.77 24.89 0.50
N PRO A 91 -9.06 24.77 0.85
CA PRO A 91 -10.15 25.24 -0.01
C PRO A 91 -10.02 26.72 -0.40
N VAL A 92 -9.32 27.55 0.39
CA VAL A 92 -9.06 28.97 0.07
C VAL A 92 -8.04 29.14 -1.07
N GLN A 93 -7.12 28.19 -1.22
CA GLN A 93 -6.12 28.16 -2.29
C GLN A 93 -6.50 27.20 -3.43
N SER A 94 -7.52 26.37 -3.21
CA SER A 94 -7.93 25.34 -4.15
C SER A 94 -8.24 25.94 -5.53
N THR A 95 -7.60 25.38 -6.55
CA THR A 95 -7.95 25.71 -7.93
C THR A 95 -9.42 25.30 -8.14
N PRO A 96 -10.32 26.21 -8.55
CA PRO A 96 -11.78 26.00 -8.52
C PRO A 96 -12.32 24.90 -9.45
N ASN A 97 -11.44 24.13 -10.11
CA ASN A 97 -11.79 23.10 -11.09
C ASN A 97 -11.18 21.72 -10.80
N LEU A 98 -10.41 21.54 -9.72
CA LEU A 98 -9.90 20.22 -9.38
C LEU A 98 -10.92 19.49 -8.50
N ILE A 99 -11.79 18.70 -9.13
CA ILE A 99 -12.62 17.73 -8.44
C ILE A 99 -11.82 16.42 -8.41
N PRO A 100 -11.25 16.03 -7.25
CA PRO A 100 -10.56 14.75 -7.13
C PRO A 100 -11.52 13.64 -7.53
N ASN A 101 -11.08 12.75 -8.41
CA ASN A 101 -11.85 11.59 -8.84
C ASN A 101 -10.95 10.36 -8.95
N CYS A 102 -11.56 9.19 -8.89
CA CYS A 102 -10.86 7.92 -8.98
C CYS A 102 -11.03 7.27 -10.37
N TYR A 103 -11.16 8.08 -11.44
CA TYR A 103 -11.12 7.53 -12.80
C TYR A 103 -9.75 6.90 -13.13
N GLN A 104 -8.70 7.41 -12.49
CA GLN A 104 -7.40 6.78 -12.42
C GLN A 104 -7.12 6.44 -10.96
N GLU A 105 -6.93 5.16 -10.67
CA GLU A 105 -6.80 4.68 -9.30
C GLU A 105 -5.37 4.86 -8.76
N PHE A 106 -5.32 5.07 -7.46
CA PHE A 106 -4.12 4.96 -6.67
C PHE A 106 -4.45 4.25 -5.36
N THR A 107 -3.42 3.71 -4.72
CA THR A 107 -3.50 3.05 -3.43
C THR A 107 -2.49 3.70 -2.50
N LEU A 108 -2.96 4.12 -1.32
CA LEU A 108 -2.10 4.54 -0.22
C LEU A 108 -1.80 3.34 0.66
N ILE A 109 -0.54 3.15 1.02
CA ILE A 109 -0.10 2.09 1.91
C ILE A 109 0.73 2.72 3.02
N LEU A 110 0.28 2.56 4.26
CA LEU A 110 1.02 2.97 5.46
C LEU A 110 1.41 1.72 6.22
N LYS A 111 2.69 1.56 6.57
CA LYS A 111 3.13 0.33 7.22
C LYS A 111 4.25 0.52 8.23
N SER A 112 4.33 -0.37 9.21
CA SER A 112 5.28 -0.26 10.32
C SER A 112 6.60 -1.00 10.07
N ASP A 113 6.63 -1.92 9.12
CA ASP A 113 7.80 -2.76 8.84
C ASP A 113 8.47 -2.46 7.48
N GLU A 114 9.70 -2.97 7.33
CA GLU A 114 10.52 -2.80 6.13
C GLU A 114 10.22 -3.82 5.02
N TYR A 115 9.10 -4.56 5.06
CA TYR A 115 8.84 -5.51 3.98
C TYR A 115 8.76 -4.81 2.62
N GLU A 116 9.31 -5.45 1.61
CA GLU A 116 9.33 -4.92 0.26
C GLU A 116 7.92 -4.87 -0.32
N ILE A 117 7.57 -3.71 -0.89
CA ILE A 117 6.38 -3.55 -1.70
C ILE A 117 6.76 -3.87 -3.12
N ILE A 118 6.17 -4.94 -3.67
CA ILE A 118 6.41 -5.35 -5.05
C ILE A 118 5.45 -4.55 -5.93
N ARG A 119 5.97 -3.57 -6.66
CA ARG A 119 5.23 -2.82 -7.68
C ARG A 119 5.20 -3.64 -8.97
N THR A 120 4.02 -3.92 -9.50
CA THR A 120 3.86 -4.52 -10.82
C THR A 120 3.94 -3.44 -11.88
N ASP A 121 5.13 -2.87 -12.10
CA ASP A 121 5.31 -1.86 -13.14
C ASP A 121 5.07 -2.46 -14.53
N SER A 122 4.32 -1.73 -15.36
CA SER A 122 4.00 -2.10 -16.74
C SER A 122 5.16 -1.99 -17.71
N THR A 123 6.26 -1.36 -17.32
CA THR A 123 7.46 -1.29 -18.17
C THR A 123 8.11 -2.67 -18.36
N GLN A 124 7.69 -3.69 -17.59
CA GLN A 124 8.01 -5.10 -17.82
C GLN A 124 6.90 -5.90 -18.53
N PHE A 125 5.75 -5.28 -18.83
CA PHE A 125 4.72 -5.88 -19.68
C PHE A 125 5.09 -5.66 -21.14
N GLU A 126 5.91 -6.55 -21.69
CA GLU A 126 5.89 -6.77 -23.14
C GLU A 126 4.49 -7.27 -23.52
N GLU A 127 3.91 -6.66 -24.56
CA GLU A 127 2.50 -6.74 -25.01
C GLU A 127 1.94 -8.16 -25.30
N ASN A 128 2.67 -9.25 -25.04
CA ASN A 128 2.24 -10.63 -25.24
C ASN A 128 2.72 -11.65 -24.19
N LYS A 129 3.28 -11.24 -23.03
CA LYS A 129 3.82 -12.20 -22.04
C LYS A 129 3.12 -12.23 -20.68
N GLY A 130 2.19 -11.30 -20.41
CA GLY A 130 1.66 -11.10 -19.06
C GLY A 130 2.78 -10.70 -18.09
N PHE A 131 2.42 -10.38 -16.84
CA PHE A 131 3.40 -10.25 -15.78
C PHE A 131 3.97 -11.64 -15.45
N GLN A 132 5.02 -12.05 -16.16
CA GLN A 132 5.94 -13.08 -15.67
C GLN A 132 6.92 -12.39 -14.72
N SER A 133 6.54 -12.27 -13.44
CA SER A 133 7.58 -12.33 -12.41
C SER A 133 8.24 -13.69 -12.61
N ASP A 134 9.46 -13.69 -13.15
CA ASP A 134 10.30 -14.88 -13.27
C ASP A 134 10.56 -15.41 -11.87
N SER A 135 9.63 -16.23 -11.37
CA SER A 135 9.70 -16.95 -10.09
C SER A 135 10.22 -16.12 -8.91
N PHE A 136 9.32 -15.56 -8.12
CA PHE A 136 9.70 -15.02 -6.83
C PHE A 136 10.09 -16.16 -5.86
N SER A 137 11.40 -16.36 -5.67
CA SER A 137 11.95 -17.35 -4.72
C SER A 137 12.45 -16.64 -3.48
N SER A 138 11.61 -16.53 -2.44
CA SER A 138 12.07 -16.07 -1.13
C SER A 138 12.38 -17.25 -0.23
N SER A 139 13.66 -17.43 0.10
CA SER A 139 14.12 -18.42 1.07
C SER A 139 14.19 -17.89 2.50
N THR A 140 13.93 -16.60 2.73
CA THR A 140 14.21 -15.92 4.02
C THR A 140 13.10 -15.02 4.55
N ARG A 141 12.03 -14.75 3.79
CA ARG A 141 11.00 -13.80 4.21
C ARG A 141 9.66 -14.48 4.48
N THR A 142 8.95 -13.95 5.47
CA THR A 142 7.72 -14.52 6.04
C THR A 142 6.45 -13.92 5.45
N SER A 143 6.49 -12.69 4.90
CA SER A 143 5.31 -11.97 4.42
C SER A 143 5.60 -10.97 3.29
N PHE A 144 4.62 -10.74 2.42
CA PHE A 144 4.67 -9.80 1.27
C PHE A 144 3.32 -9.11 1.06
N VAL A 145 3.37 -7.90 0.51
CA VAL A 145 2.18 -7.14 0.09
C VAL A 145 2.23 -6.92 -1.42
N PHE A 146 1.22 -7.43 -2.12
CA PHE A 146 1.00 -7.22 -3.56
C PHE A 146 -0.14 -6.23 -3.75
N VAL A 147 0.07 -5.21 -4.57
CA VAL A 147 -0.91 -4.15 -4.79
C VAL A 147 -1.17 -4.01 -6.28
N VAL A 148 -2.45 -4.08 -6.65
CA VAL A 148 -2.92 -4.05 -8.03
C VAL A 148 -4.15 -3.13 -8.11
N PRO A 149 -3.97 -1.84 -8.45
CA PRO A 149 -5.04 -0.84 -8.33
C PRO A 149 -6.25 -1.04 -9.25
N GLN A 150 -6.21 -1.83 -10.33
CA GLN A 150 -7.35 -1.87 -11.29
C GLN A 150 -7.66 -3.21 -11.95
N VAL A 151 -6.87 -4.26 -11.71
CA VAL A 151 -7.12 -5.55 -12.36
C VAL A 151 -7.33 -6.64 -11.34
N GLY A 152 -8.23 -7.57 -11.66
CA GLY A 152 -8.39 -8.79 -10.89
C GLY A 152 -7.03 -9.49 -10.78
N MET A 153 -6.66 -9.88 -9.56
CA MET A 153 -5.42 -10.58 -9.33
C MET A 153 -5.64 -12.08 -9.57
N TRP A 154 -4.90 -12.66 -10.52
CA TRP A 154 -4.84 -14.11 -10.67
C TRP A 154 -3.52 -14.63 -10.09
N ILE A 155 -3.62 -15.37 -8.99
CA ILE A 155 -2.47 -16.04 -8.38
C ILE A 155 -2.48 -17.49 -8.85
N ASN A 156 -1.43 -17.89 -9.58
CA ASN A 156 -1.23 -19.27 -9.99
C ASN A 156 0.03 -19.84 -9.33
N LYS A 157 -0.09 -21.07 -8.82
CA LYS A 157 0.99 -21.79 -8.15
C LYS A 157 1.53 -22.89 -9.04
N SER A 158 2.75 -22.75 -9.54
CA SER A 158 3.42 -23.77 -10.37
C SER A 158 4.04 -24.90 -9.53
N SER A 159 4.77 -24.56 -8.47
CA SER A 159 5.36 -25.51 -7.53
C SER A 159 5.65 -24.85 -6.18
N MET A 160 5.77 -25.66 -5.13
CA MET A 160 6.31 -25.25 -3.82
C MET A 160 7.40 -26.25 -3.44
N ARG A 161 8.40 -25.81 -2.67
CA ARG A 161 9.46 -26.65 -2.09
C ARG A 161 9.80 -26.15 -0.69
N GLY A 162 10.06 -27.07 0.24
CA GLY A 162 10.41 -26.76 1.64
C GLY A 162 9.18 -26.77 2.56
N ASP A 163 9.40 -26.73 3.87
CA ASP A 163 8.34 -26.85 4.86
C ASP A 163 7.65 -25.50 5.11
N GLY A 164 6.31 -25.46 5.10
CA GLY A 164 5.56 -24.25 5.45
C GLY A 164 4.17 -24.15 4.81
N ASN A 165 3.48 -23.06 5.14
CA ASN A 165 2.17 -22.71 4.59
C ASN A 165 2.24 -21.31 3.98
N ILE A 166 1.78 -21.18 2.73
CA ILE A 166 1.56 -19.87 2.09
C ILE A 166 0.08 -19.55 2.23
N ARG A 167 -0.23 -18.39 2.82
CA ARG A 167 -1.60 -17.89 2.95
C ARG A 167 -1.72 -16.55 2.26
N VAL A 168 -2.78 -16.39 1.48
CA VAL A 168 -3.12 -15.16 0.77
C VAL A 168 -4.42 -14.62 1.35
N TYR A 169 -4.43 -13.34 1.67
CA TYR A 169 -5.58 -12.65 2.25
C TYR A 169 -6.02 -11.50 1.35
N THR A 170 -7.30 -11.10 1.45
CA THR A 170 -7.73 -9.75 1.05
C THR A 170 -7.19 -8.74 2.06
N GLY A 171 -6.77 -7.58 1.58
CA GLY A 171 -6.19 -6.54 2.43
C GLY A 171 -4.79 -6.91 2.95
N ALA A 172 -4.02 -5.89 3.34
CA ALA A 172 -2.66 -6.08 3.84
C ALA A 172 -2.51 -5.85 5.36
N GLY A 173 -3.49 -5.21 5.99
CA GLY A 173 -3.34 -4.80 7.38
C GLY A 173 -4.06 -5.71 8.38
N THR A 174 -3.77 -5.53 9.67
CA THR A 174 -4.25 -6.37 10.78
C THR A 174 -4.99 -5.57 11.85
N GLY A 175 -5.35 -4.32 11.57
CA GLY A 175 -6.11 -3.50 12.51
C GLY A 175 -7.46 -4.11 12.85
N GLU A 176 -8.03 -3.76 14.01
CA GLU A 176 -9.37 -4.20 14.42
C GLU A 176 -10.46 -3.77 13.42
N GLU A 177 -10.18 -2.75 12.60
CA GLU A 177 -11.06 -2.21 11.57
C GLU A 177 -10.75 -2.73 10.15
N GLU A 178 -9.75 -3.62 9.99
CA GLU A 178 -9.36 -4.15 8.68
C GLU A 178 -9.80 -5.59 8.47
N ASP A 179 -10.81 -5.75 7.60
CA ASP A 179 -11.33 -7.06 7.23
C ASP A 179 -10.34 -7.84 6.34
N ARG A 180 -9.62 -8.78 6.95
CA ARG A 180 -8.81 -9.78 6.23
C ARG A 180 -9.58 -11.06 5.98
N PHE A 181 -9.92 -11.31 4.73
CA PHE A 181 -10.49 -12.59 4.31
C PHE A 181 -9.41 -13.47 3.72
N LEU A 182 -9.21 -14.66 4.27
CA LEU A 182 -8.33 -15.66 3.66
C LEU A 182 -8.88 -16.03 2.28
N LEU A 183 -8.14 -15.70 1.22
CA LEU A 183 -8.48 -16.04 -0.16
C LEU A 183 -8.09 -17.47 -0.49
N GLN A 184 -6.84 -17.83 -0.15
CA GLN A 184 -6.27 -19.10 -0.53
C GLN A 184 -5.13 -19.49 0.41
N SER A 185 -4.98 -20.77 0.69
CA SER A 185 -3.84 -21.32 1.43
C SER A 185 -3.28 -22.52 0.69
N TRP A 186 -1.96 -22.66 0.71
CA TRP A 186 -1.26 -23.85 0.23
C TRP A 186 -0.29 -24.32 1.32
N SER A 187 -0.35 -25.61 1.63
CA SER A 187 0.64 -26.29 2.45
C SER A 187 1.60 -27.09 1.56
N TYR A 188 2.82 -27.27 2.03
CA TYR A 188 3.74 -28.30 1.51
C TYR A 188 3.45 -29.64 2.16
#